data_AF-R6ZI45-F1
#
_entry.id   AF-R6ZI45-F1
#
_cell.length_a   1.000
_cell.length_b   1.000
_cell.length_c   1.000
_cell.angle_alpha   90.00
_cell.angle_beta   90.00
_cell.angle_gamma   90.00
#
_symmetry.space_group_name_H-M   'P 1'
#
loop_
_entity.id
_entity.type
_entity.pdbx_description
1 polymer ?
#
loop_
_entity_poly.entity_id
_entity_poly.type
_entity_poly.pdbx_seq_one_letter_code
_entity_poly.pdbx_strand_id
1 'polypeptide(L)'
;MAEVGAAALPVLVGLILLFGYVKGVPVFDTFLSGAKEGLRTSLKLLPTLVGLLVAVSMVRASGLLELLCVPLAPVAESLGVSPELLPLALLRPISGSGASAYTLDLLQRFGPDSPTGQMASVLSSSTETTFYAVAVYFGACG
;
A
#
# COMPACT_ATOMS: atom_id res chain seq x y z
N MET A 1 0.88 -23.71 -2.40
CA MET A 1 1.04 -22.45 -3.16
C MET A 1 1.85 -21.39 -2.40
N ALA A 2 1.72 -21.26 -1.07
CA ALA A 2 2.50 -20.32 -0.26
C ALA A 2 4.03 -20.48 -0.38
N GLU A 3 4.55 -21.71 -0.40
CA GLU A 3 6.00 -21.97 -0.50
C GLU A 3 6.59 -21.61 -1.87
N VAL A 4 5.81 -21.73 -2.95
CA VAL A 4 6.24 -21.37 -4.31
C VAL A 4 6.34 -19.85 -4.46
N GLY A 5 5.40 -19.10 -3.87
CA GLY A 5 5.45 -17.64 -3.82
C GLY A 5 6.63 -17.13 -3.00
N ALA A 6 6.95 -17.79 -1.87
CA ALA A 6 8.08 -17.44 -1.02
C ALA A 6 9.43 -17.60 -1.73
N ALA A 7 9.56 -18.60 -2.61
CA ALA A 7 10.79 -18.84 -3.38
C ALA A 7 11.01 -17.83 -4.52
N ALA A 8 9.95 -17.15 -5.00
CA ALA A 8 10.02 -16.29 -6.18
C ALA A 8 11.02 -15.13 -6.01
N LEU A 9 11.04 -14.49 -4.84
CA LEU A 9 11.92 -13.36 -4.56
C LEU A 9 13.41 -13.77 -4.54
N PRO A 10 13.85 -14.78 -3.77
CA PRO A 10 15.23 -15.26 -3.83
C PRO A 10 15.66 -15.69 -5.24
N VAL A 11 14.78 -16.39 -5.98
CA VAL A 11 15.08 -16.84 -7.35
C VAL A 11 15.29 -15.65 -8.28
N LEU A 12 14.41 -14.65 -8.22
CA LEU A 12 14.53 -13.42 -9.01
C LEU A 12 15.85 -12.69 -8.72
N VAL A 13 16.18 -12.50 -7.44
CA VAL A 13 17.44 -11.88 -7.02
C VAL A 13 18.64 -12.68 -7.54
N GLY A 14 18.60 -14.00 -7.40
CA GLY A 14 19.65 -14.89 -7.92
C GLY A 14 19.84 -14.77 -9.44
N LEU A 15 18.75 -14.69 -10.21
CA LEU A 15 18.79 -14.51 -11.65
C LEU A 15 19.42 -13.17 -12.06
N ILE A 16 19.10 -12.08 -11.36
CA ILE A 16 19.68 -10.75 -11.62
C ILE A 16 21.19 -10.77 -11.36
N LEU A 17 21.62 -11.34 -10.24
CA LEU A 17 23.03 -11.44 -9.88
C LEU A 17 23.81 -12.32 -10.88
N LEU A 18 23.24 -13.48 -11.26
CA LEU A 18 23.82 -14.38 -12.25
C LEU A 18 23.94 -13.70 -13.62
N PHE A 19 22.91 -12.97 -14.04
CA PHE A 19 22.93 -12.22 -15.29
C PHE A 19 24.04 -11.17 -15.32
N GLY A 20 24.18 -10.40 -14.23
CA GLY A 20 25.26 -9.42 -14.08
C GLY A 20 26.65 -10.07 -14.12
N TYR A 21 26.81 -11.22 -13.46
CA TYR A 21 28.05 -12.00 -13.48
C TYR A 21 28.40 -12.50 -14.88
N VAL A 22 27.45 -13.12 -15.60
CA VAL A 22 27.66 -13.63 -16.97
C VAL A 22 28.00 -12.50 -17.96
N LYS A 23 27.49 -11.29 -17.72
CA LYS A 23 27.80 -10.10 -18.52
C LYS A 23 29.12 -9.41 -18.14
N GLY A 24 29.85 -9.93 -17.15
CA GLY A 24 31.12 -9.35 -16.71
C GLY A 24 30.95 -8.01 -15.98
N VAL A 25 29.76 -7.73 -15.43
CA VAL A 25 29.51 -6.52 -14.65
C VAL A 25 30.14 -6.69 -13.26
N PRO A 26 30.82 -5.67 -12.70
CA PRO A 26 31.25 -5.70 -11.31
C PRO A 26 30.02 -5.57 -10.39
N VAL A 27 29.36 -6.71 -10.14
CA VAL A 27 28.03 -6.77 -9.48
C VAL A 27 28.06 -6.12 -8.10
N PHE A 28 29.13 -6.35 -7.33
CA PHE A 28 29.27 -5.79 -5.99
C PHE A 28 29.42 -4.26 -5.99
N ASP A 29 30.29 -3.71 -6.84
CA ASP A 29 30.48 -2.26 -6.94
C ASP A 29 29.22 -1.56 -7.45
N THR A 30 28.56 -2.17 -8.44
CA THR A 30 27.28 -1.68 -8.98
C THR A 30 26.19 -1.66 -7.90
N PHE A 31 26.12 -2.72 -7.08
CA PHE A 31 25.23 -2.79 -5.93
C PHE A 31 25.52 -1.68 -4.91
N LEU A 32 26.78 -1.47 -4.54
CA LEU A 32 27.17 -0.43 -3.58
C LEU A 32 26.81 0.98 -4.09
N SER A 33 27.04 1.26 -5.38
CA SER A 33 26.64 2.53 -6.00
C SER A 33 25.13 2.72 -5.94
N GLY A 34 24.36 1.70 -6.36
CA GLY A 34 22.89 1.73 -6.31
C GLY A 34 22.35 1.89 -4.89
N ALA A 35 22.95 1.23 -3.90
CA ALA A 35 22.58 1.36 -2.49
C ALA A 35 22.82 2.78 -1.97
N LYS A 36 23.95 3.41 -2.34
CA LYS A 36 24.27 4.78 -1.95
C LYS A 36 23.30 5.79 -2.56
N GLU A 37 22.94 5.61 -3.82
CA GLU A 37 21.94 6.42 -4.50
C GLU A 37 20.55 6.24 -3.88
N GLY A 38 20.14 4.99 -3.63
CA GLY A 38 18.89 4.65 -2.95
C GLY A 38 18.79 5.28 -1.56
N LEU A 39 19.89 5.32 -0.80
CA LEU A 39 19.93 5.98 0.51
C LEU A 39 19.69 7.49 0.39
N ARG A 40 20.31 8.14 -0.60
CA ARG A 40 20.11 9.58 -0.85
C ARG A 40 18.66 9.88 -1.22
N THR A 41 18.06 9.08 -2.09
CA THR A 41 16.64 9.20 -2.45
C THR A 41 15.74 8.97 -1.24
N SER A 42 16.02 7.97 -0.43
CA SER A 42 15.25 7.70 0.79
C SER A 42 15.25 8.88 1.76
N LEU A 43 16.41 9.51 1.96
CA LEU A 43 16.53 10.71 2.81
C LEU A 43 15.74 11.91 2.26
N LYS A 44 15.64 12.07 0.94
CA LYS A 44 14.80 13.11 0.33
C LYS A 44 13.31 12.87 0.56
N LEU A 45 12.87 11.61 0.48
CA LEU A 45 11.46 11.25 0.62
C LEU A 45 10.99 11.24 2.08
N LEU A 46 11.89 10.95 3.02
CA LEU A 46 11.60 10.75 4.44
C LEU A 46 10.75 11.88 5.06
N PRO A 47 11.05 13.18 4.89
CA PRO A 47 10.25 14.25 5.50
C PRO A 47 8.79 14.26 5.03
N THR A 48 8.57 14.07 3.72
CA THR A 48 7.23 14.05 3.11
C THR A 48 6.44 12.86 3.61
N LEU A 49 7.08 11.69 3.69
CA LEU A 49 6.47 10.47 4.20
C LEU A 49 6.11 10.60 5.69
N VAL A 50 6.99 11.15 6.52
CA VAL A 50 6.72 11.38 7.94
C VAL A 50 5.54 12.34 8.12
N GLY A 51 5.53 13.46 7.38
CA GLY A 51 4.43 14.43 7.43
C GLY A 51 3.09 13.80 7.06
N LEU A 52 3.06 13.02 5.96
CA LEU A 52 1.88 12.26 5.56
C LEU A 52 1.45 11.28 6.66
N LEU A 53 2.36 10.41 7.14
CA LEU A 53 2.03 9.40 8.14
C LEU A 53 1.47 10.00 9.44
N VAL A 54 2.01 11.14 9.88
CA VAL A 54 1.51 11.88 11.05
C VAL A 54 0.09 12.40 10.79
N ALA A 55 -0.13 13.09 9.67
CA ALA A 55 -1.45 13.63 9.32
C ALA A 55 -2.52 12.53 9.25
N VAL A 56 -2.18 11.39 8.65
CA VAL A 56 -3.05 10.23 8.55
C VAL A 56 -3.38 9.63 9.92
N SER A 57 -2.37 9.50 10.77
CA SER A 57 -2.56 8.98 12.12
C SER A 57 -3.47 9.87 12.95
N MET A 58 -3.34 11.20 12.80
CA MET A 58 -4.23 12.18 13.43
C MET A 58 -5.67 12.06 12.90
N VAL A 59 -5.85 12.00 11.57
CA VAL A 59 -7.18 11.83 10.96
C VAL A 59 -7.87 10.56 11.48
N ARG A 60 -7.16 9.43 11.50
CA ARG A 60 -7.70 8.16 12.01
C ARG A 60 -8.03 8.22 13.50
N ALA A 61 -7.19 8.85 14.31
CA ALA A 61 -7.43 8.97 15.75
C ALA A 61 -8.54 9.99 16.11
N SER A 62 -8.80 10.96 15.23
CA SER A 62 -9.74 12.06 15.49
C SER A 62 -11.22 11.71 15.33
N GLY A 63 -11.56 10.54 14.78
CA GLY A 63 -12.95 10.20 14.44
C GLY A 63 -13.46 10.84 13.13
N LEU A 64 -12.59 11.52 12.37
CA LEU A 64 -12.96 12.23 11.14
C LEU A 64 -13.50 11.27 10.08
N LEU A 65 -12.95 10.07 9.97
CA LEU A 65 -13.38 9.09 8.97
C LEU A 65 -14.82 8.64 9.23
N GLU A 66 -15.18 8.41 10.48
CA GLU A 66 -16.51 8.05 10.93
C GLU A 66 -17.50 9.18 10.63
N LEU A 67 -17.12 10.43 10.92
CA LEU A 67 -17.91 11.61 10.57
C LEU A 67 -18.15 11.76 9.06
N LEU A 68 -17.17 11.41 8.23
CA LEU A 68 -17.31 11.42 6.78
C LEU A 68 -18.18 10.26 6.27
N CYS A 69 -18.16 9.12 6.95
CA CYS A 69 -18.95 7.95 6.55
C CYS A 69 -20.45 8.17 6.77
N VAL A 70 -20.87 8.88 7.82
CA VAL A 70 -22.29 9.12 8.13
C VAL A 70 -23.09 9.71 6.96
N PRO A 71 -22.69 10.83 6.32
CA PRO A 71 -23.43 11.37 5.17
C PRO A 71 -23.27 10.53 3.89
N LEU A 72 -22.21 9.72 3.79
CA LEU A 72 -21.95 8.86 2.62
C LEU A 72 -22.69 7.52 2.67
N ALA A 73 -23.07 7.07 3.86
CA ALA A 73 -23.82 5.82 4.07
C ALA A 73 -25.09 5.70 3.21
N PRO A 74 -26.02 6.68 3.16
CA PRO A 74 -27.23 6.55 2.34
C PRO A 74 -26.91 6.49 0.83
N VAL A 75 -25.82 7.15 0.40
CA VAL A 75 -25.37 7.08 -1.00
C VAL A 75 -24.83 5.69 -1.31
N ALA A 76 -24.01 5.13 -0.42
CA ALA A 76 -23.48 3.77 -0.57
C ALA A 76 -24.60 2.74 -0.63
N GLU A 77 -25.58 2.83 0.28
CA GLU A 77 -26.74 1.93 0.30
C GLU A 77 -27.56 2.04 -0.99
N SER A 78 -27.75 3.25 -1.53
CA SER A 78 -28.46 3.45 -2.80
C SER A 78 -27.78 2.80 -4.00
N LEU A 79 -26.46 2.60 -3.93
CA LEU A 79 -25.64 1.93 -4.94
C LEU A 79 -25.48 0.43 -4.69
N GLY A 80 -26.14 -0.12 -3.65
CA GLY A 80 -25.98 -1.53 -3.25
C GLY A 80 -24.62 -1.84 -2.61
N VAL A 81 -23.88 -0.82 -2.19
CA VAL A 81 -22.58 -0.94 -1.53
C VAL A 81 -22.81 -0.94 -0.02
N SER A 82 -22.23 -1.92 0.68
CA SER A 82 -22.28 -1.93 2.15
C SER A 82 -21.57 -0.70 2.72
N PRO A 83 -22.20 0.09 3.62
CA PRO A 83 -21.55 1.23 4.28
C PRO A 83 -20.26 0.88 5.04
N GLU A 84 -20.12 -0.39 5.44
CA GLU A 84 -18.91 -0.94 6.09
C GLU A 84 -17.69 -0.90 5.16
N LEU A 85 -17.87 -0.70 3.85
CA LEU A 85 -16.77 -0.52 2.89
C LEU A 85 -16.30 0.93 2.79
N LEU A 86 -17.05 1.90 3.33
CA LEU A 86 -16.70 3.32 3.24
C LEU A 86 -15.38 3.64 3.96
N PRO A 87 -15.12 3.16 5.19
CA PRO A 87 -13.84 3.41 5.84
C PRO A 87 -12.68 2.78 5.06
N LEU A 88 -12.88 1.61 4.43
CA LEU A 88 -11.88 1.00 3.56
C LEU A 88 -11.58 1.89 2.35
N ALA A 89 -12.62 2.36 1.66
CA ALA A 89 -12.49 3.21 0.48
C ALA A 89 -11.79 4.54 0.79
N LEU A 90 -12.02 5.12 1.96
CA LEU A 90 -11.35 6.34 2.41
C LEU A 90 -9.91 6.09 2.88
N LEU A 91 -9.64 4.97 3.57
CA LEU A 91 -8.31 4.63 4.06
C LEU A 91 -7.37 4.18 2.94
N ARG A 92 -7.88 3.54 1.89
CA ARG A 92 -7.05 2.91 0.86
C ARG A 92 -6.09 3.86 0.14
N PRO A 93 -6.50 5.06 -0.32
CA PRO A 93 -5.59 6.03 -0.93
C PRO A 93 -4.53 6.56 0.04
N ILE A 94 -4.79 6.45 1.34
CA ILE A 94 -4.04 7.11 2.40
C ILE A 94 -3.01 6.16 3.04
N SER A 95 -3.41 4.93 3.36
CA SER A 95 -2.60 3.96 4.11
C SER A 95 -2.87 2.52 3.68
N GLY A 96 -1.82 1.85 3.18
CA GLY A 96 -1.90 0.47 2.73
C GLY A 96 -2.00 -0.50 3.89
N SER A 97 -1.24 -0.27 4.97
CA SER A 97 -1.29 -1.07 6.19
C SER A 97 -2.61 -0.87 6.95
N GLY A 98 -3.12 0.36 7.03
CA GLY A 98 -4.43 0.66 7.62
C GLY A 98 -5.58 0.01 6.84
N ALA A 99 -5.55 0.12 5.52
CA ALA A 99 -6.53 -0.55 4.66
C ALA A 99 -6.45 -2.07 4.75
N SER A 100 -5.24 -2.65 4.84
CA SER A 100 -5.06 -4.10 4.98
C SER A 100 -5.60 -4.63 6.32
N ALA A 101 -5.34 -3.90 7.42
CA ALA A 101 -5.90 -4.24 8.73
C ALA A 101 -7.43 -4.16 8.74
N TYR A 102 -8.00 -3.11 8.14
CA TYR A 102 -9.45 -2.94 8.05
C TYR A 102 -10.10 -3.99 7.13
N THR A 103 -9.42 -4.37 6.05
CA THR A 103 -9.87 -5.49 5.18
C THR A 103 -9.91 -6.79 5.96
N LEU A 104 -8.88 -7.08 6.76
CA LEU A 104 -8.86 -8.28 7.60
C LEU A 104 -10.04 -8.29 8.58
N ASP A 105 -10.35 -7.15 9.21
CA ASP A 105 -11.52 -7.00 10.09
C ASP A 105 -12.83 -7.30 9.34
N LEU A 106 -13.02 -6.73 8.13
CA LEU A 106 -14.20 -7.02 7.30
C LEU A 106 -14.31 -8.50 6.92
N LEU A 107 -13.20 -9.14 6.55
CA LEU A 107 -13.19 -10.57 6.20
C LEU A 107 -13.47 -11.46 7.42
N GLN A 108 -13.02 -11.06 8.62
CA GLN A 108 -13.34 -11.75 9.86
C GLN A 108 -14.81 -11.58 10.26
N ARG A 109 -15.38 -10.39 10.06
CA ARG A 109 -16.77 -10.06 10.43
C ARG A 109 -17.80 -10.64 9.46
N PHE A 110 -17.56 -10.54 8.16
CA PHE A 110 -18.53 -10.92 7.12
C PHE A 110 -18.18 -12.23 6.42
N GLY A 111 -16.95 -12.74 6.57
CA GLY A 111 -16.45 -13.88 5.82
C GLY A 111 -15.95 -13.46 4.42
N PRO A 112 -14.91 -14.12 3.90
CA PRO A 112 -14.32 -13.78 2.60
C PRO A 112 -15.26 -14.01 1.42
N ASP A 113 -16.15 -14.99 1.51
CA ASP A 113 -17.09 -15.34 0.43
C ASP A 113 -18.34 -14.46 0.40
N SER A 114 -18.53 -13.59 1.39
CA SER A 114 -19.67 -12.65 1.41
C SER A 114 -19.54 -11.56 0.35
N PRO A 115 -20.65 -10.94 -0.10
CA PRO A 115 -20.59 -9.80 -1.01
C PRO A 115 -19.67 -8.68 -0.51
N THR A 116 -19.77 -8.33 0.78
CA THR A 116 -18.90 -7.34 1.43
C THR A 116 -17.44 -7.78 1.44
N GLY A 117 -17.15 -9.06 1.74
CA GLY A 117 -15.79 -9.61 1.74
C GLY A 117 -15.15 -9.63 0.35
N GLN A 118 -15.93 -9.98 -0.68
CA GLN A 118 -15.48 -9.95 -2.08
C GLN A 118 -15.19 -8.51 -2.52
N MET A 119 -16.09 -7.56 -2.23
CA MET A 119 -15.88 -6.15 -2.55
C MET A 119 -14.68 -5.55 -1.79
N ALA A 120 -14.51 -5.89 -0.51
CA ALA A 120 -13.35 -5.48 0.28
C ALA A 120 -12.05 -6.01 -0.34
N SER A 121 -12.05 -7.27 -0.80
CA SER A 121 -10.90 -7.88 -1.47
C SER A 121 -10.56 -7.18 -2.79
N VAL A 122 -11.58 -6.83 -3.59
CA VAL A 122 -11.38 -6.07 -4.84
C VAL A 122 -10.81 -4.68 -4.54
N LEU A 123 -11.41 -3.93 -3.60
CA LEU A 123 -10.94 -2.60 -3.21
C LEU A 123 -9.48 -2.64 -2.70
N SER A 124 -9.14 -3.67 -1.93
CA SER A 124 -7.80 -3.85 -1.37
C SER A 124 -6.76 -4.38 -2.36
N SER A 125 -7.16 -4.84 -3.53
CA SER A 125 -6.22 -5.23 -4.59
C SER A 125 -6.15 -4.24 -5.75
N SER A 126 -7.17 -3.40 -5.95
CA SER A 126 -7.28 -2.57 -7.17
C SER A 126 -6.50 -1.25 -7.11
N THR A 127 -6.18 -0.77 -5.91
CA THR A 127 -5.63 0.58 -5.73
C THR A 127 -4.44 0.55 -4.80
N GLU A 128 -3.37 1.25 -5.18
CA GLU A 128 -2.25 1.57 -4.28
C GLU A 128 -2.58 2.77 -3.38
N THR A 129 -1.69 3.08 -2.45
CA THR A 129 -1.80 4.27 -1.61
C THR A 129 -1.53 5.54 -2.41
N THR A 130 -2.55 6.08 -3.08
CA THR A 130 -2.44 7.23 -4.00
C THR A 130 -1.69 8.42 -3.41
N PHE A 131 -1.99 8.85 -2.18
CA PHE A 131 -1.30 10.00 -1.57
C PHE A 131 0.17 9.71 -1.30
N TYR A 132 0.50 8.48 -0.90
CA TYR A 132 1.89 8.04 -0.74
C TYR A 132 2.61 7.98 -2.09
N ALA A 133 1.97 7.39 -3.10
CA ALA A 133 2.52 7.32 -4.45
C ALA A 133 2.81 8.73 -4.99
N VAL A 134 1.85 9.66 -4.88
CA VAL A 134 2.03 11.06 -5.26
C VAL A 134 3.20 11.69 -4.48
N ALA A 135 3.25 11.54 -3.16
CA ALA A 135 4.34 12.09 -2.35
C ALA A 135 5.72 11.54 -2.75
N VAL A 136 5.81 10.26 -3.09
CA VAL A 136 7.05 9.62 -3.53
C VAL A 136 7.43 10.04 -4.95
N TYR A 137 6.51 9.92 -5.91
CA TYR A 137 6.78 10.22 -7.31
C TYR A 137 7.07 11.71 -7.52
N PHE A 138 6.27 12.62 -6.94
CA PHE A 138 6.52 14.05 -7.08
C PHE A 138 7.63 14.54 -6.14
N GLY A 139 7.88 13.88 -5.01
CA GLY A 139 9.01 14.18 -4.13
C GLY A 139 10.37 13.78 -4.70
N ALA A 140 10.42 12.76 -5.57
CA ALA A 140 11.65 12.34 -6.25
C ALA A 140 12.03 13.22 -7.45
N CYS A 141 11.06 13.90 -8.07
CA CYS A 141 11.27 14.80 -9.21
C CYS A 141 11.76 16.22 -8.81
N GLY A 142 11.94 16.49 -7.51
CA GLY A 142 12.52 17.73 -6.95
C GLY A 142 13.90 17.55 -6.31
#